data_AF-A0A7W8ZQI7-F1
#
_entry.id   AF-A0A7W8ZQI7-F1
#
_cell.length_a   1.000
_cell.length_b   1.000
_cell.length_c   1.000
_cell.angle_alpha   90.00
_cell.angle_beta   90.00
_cell.angle_gamma   90.00
#
_symmetry.space_group_name_H-M   'P 1'
#
loop_
_entity.id
_entity.type
_entity.pdbx_description
1 polymer ?
#
loop_
_entity_poly.entity_id
_entity_poly.type
_entity_poly.pdbx_seq_one_letter_code
_entity_poly.pdbx_strand_id
1 'polypeptide(L)' 'MSDQQLKFTYNLGSNLQINRLGYGAMQLNGFGVSGEAEDLENAKSVLREAVKAGVNFIDTAHAYGPELN' A
#
# COMPACT_ATOMS: atom_id res chain seq x y z
N MET A 1 10.01 3.65 33.95
CA MET A 1 9.08 3.46 32.81
C MET A 1 9.61 2.29 32.01
N SER A 2 8.77 1.30 31.68
CA SER A 2 9.24 0.11 30.95
C SER A 2 9.54 0.48 29.49
N ASP A 3 10.75 0.21 29.03
CA ASP A 3 11.09 0.25 27.61
C ASP A 3 10.24 -0.79 26.87
N GLN A 4 9.18 -0.35 26.19
CA GLN A 4 8.48 -1.20 25.24
C GLN A 4 9.33 -1.26 23.98
N GLN A 5 9.87 -2.44 23.68
CA GLN A 5 10.59 -2.69 22.44
C GLN A 5 9.64 -2.49 21.25
N LEU A 6 9.99 -1.55 20.36
CA LEU A 6 9.22 -1.26 19.16
C LEU A 6 9.15 -2.50 18.27
N LYS A 7 7.93 -2.97 17.98
CA LYS A 7 7.68 -3.99 16.95
C LYS A 7 7.45 -3.31 15.61
N PHE A 8 8.20 -3.73 14.59
CA PHE A 8 8.06 -3.24 13.22
C PHE A 8 7.30 -4.22 12.31
N THR A 9 6.72 -5.28 12.88
CA THR A 9 5.90 -6.25 12.17
C THR A 9 4.67 -6.66 13.00
N TYR A 10 3.60 -7.04 12.31
CA TYR A 10 2.31 -7.44 12.88
C TYR A 10 1.77 -8.67 12.15
N ASN A 11 1.00 -9.51 12.84
CA ASN A 11 0.29 -10.62 12.20
C ASN A 11 -1.08 -10.13 11.72
N LEU A 12 -1.34 -10.23 10.43
CA LEU A 12 -2.64 -10.04 9.81
C LEU A 12 -3.33 -11.41 9.69
N GLY A 13 -4.28 -11.68 10.60
CA GLY A 13 -4.82 -13.03 10.77
C GLY A 13 -3.78 -13.99 11.35
N SER A 14 -3.92 -15.29 11.05
CA SER A 14 -3.07 -16.32 11.66
C SER A 14 -1.77 -16.58 10.90
N ASN A 15 -1.71 -16.28 9.59
CA ASN A 15 -0.68 -16.84 8.70
C ASN A 15 0.09 -15.80 7.89
N LEU A 16 -0.18 -14.50 8.08
CA LEU A 16 0.48 -13.44 7.32
C LEU A 16 1.12 -12.45 8.27
N GLN A 17 2.44 -12.24 8.15
CA GLN A 17 3.14 -11.18 8.86
C GLN A 17 3.35 -9.98 7.93
N ILE A 18 2.90 -8.81 8.34
CA ILE A 18 3.04 -7.55 7.62
C ILE A 18 4.03 -6.62 8.33
N ASN A 19 4.71 -5.80 7.56
CA ASN A 19 5.56 -4.74 8.09
C ASN A 19 4.69 -3.56 8.58
N ARG A 20 5.20 -2.82 9.57
CA ARG A 20 4.50 -1.65 10.14
C ARG A 20 4.17 -0.60 9.07
N LEU A 21 5.03 -0.48 8.06
CA LEU A 21 4.83 0.43 6.94
C LEU A 21 4.14 -0.33 5.79
N GLY A 22 2.94 0.12 5.44
CA GLY A 22 2.18 -0.31 4.27
C GLY A 22 2.11 0.77 3.19
N TYR A 23 1.43 0.48 2.07
CA TYR A 23 1.13 1.45 1.01
C TYR A 23 -0.39 1.53 0.79
N GLY A 24 -0.97 2.73 0.86
CA GLY A 24 -2.38 2.96 0.54
C GLY A 24 -2.55 3.44 -0.90
N ALA A 25 -3.44 2.79 -1.66
CA ALA A 25 -3.58 2.99 -3.11
C ALA A 25 -4.72 3.94 -3.52
N MET A 26 -5.35 4.65 -2.57
CA MET A 26 -6.53 5.50 -2.85
C MET A 26 -6.33 6.56 -3.94
N GLN A 27 -5.10 7.05 -4.13
CA GLN A 27 -4.75 8.06 -5.14
C GLN A 27 -3.82 7.51 -6.24
N LEU A 28 -3.61 6.19 -6.27
CA LEU A 28 -2.74 5.57 -7.28
C LEU A 28 -3.31 5.74 -8.69
N ASN A 29 -4.62 5.56 -8.80
CA ASN A 29 -5.32 5.57 -10.08
C ASN A 29 -5.69 6.96 -10.56
N GLY A 30 -5.78 7.98 -9.71
CA GLY A 30 -6.10 9.32 -10.21
C GLY A 30 -6.46 10.31 -9.11
N PHE A 31 -6.30 11.60 -9.42
CA PHE A 31 -6.67 12.66 -8.50
C PHE A 31 -8.16 12.61 -8.17
N GLY A 32 -8.49 12.60 -6.88
CA GLY A 32 -9.89 12.56 -6.45
C GLY A 32 -10.50 11.15 -6.40
N VAL A 33 -9.67 10.11 -6.29
CA VAL A 33 -10.03 8.69 -6.01
C VAL A 33 -10.57 7.91 -7.22
N SER A 34 -11.14 8.58 -8.23
CA SER A 34 -11.67 7.92 -9.44
C SER A 34 -11.08 8.51 -10.72
N GLY A 35 -10.56 7.64 -11.59
CA GLY A 35 -9.99 8.02 -12.89
C GLY A 35 -8.85 7.10 -13.28
N GLU A 36 -8.35 7.28 -14.51
CA GLU A 36 -7.11 6.64 -14.96
C GLU A 36 -5.88 7.42 -14.47
N ALA A 37 -4.79 6.69 -14.24
CA ALA A 37 -3.56 7.32 -13.76
C ALA A 37 -3.02 8.20 -14.88
N GLU A 38 -2.73 9.47 -14.56
CA GLU A 38 -2.14 10.41 -15.53
C GLU A 38 -0.86 9.85 -16.16
N ASP A 39 -0.09 9.10 -15.35
CA ASP A 39 1.05 8.32 -15.79
C ASP A 39 1.00 6.91 -15.19
N LEU A 40 0.51 5.95 -15.98
CA LEU A 40 0.38 4.55 -15.60
C LEU A 40 1.74 3.89 -15.30
N GLU A 41 2.80 4.26 -16.03
CA GLU A 41 4.11 3.65 -15.81
C GLU A 41 4.75 4.16 -14.52
N ASN A 42 4.55 5.44 -14.20
CA ASN A 42 4.95 5.98 -12.90
C ASN A 42 4.14 5.34 -11.75
N ALA A 43 2.83 5.17 -11.90
CA ALA A 43 2.00 4.48 -10.88
C ALA A 43 2.53 3.06 -10.58
N LYS A 44 2.84 2.28 -11.64
CA LYS A 44 3.48 0.97 -11.49
C LYS A 44 4.86 1.06 -10.83
N SER A 45 5.65 2.07 -11.20
CA SER A 45 6.97 2.30 -10.63
C SER A 45 6.89 2.55 -9.12
N VAL A 46 5.96 3.39 -8.67
CA VAL A 46 5.72 3.67 -7.24
C VAL A 46 5.42 2.39 -6.46
N LEU A 47 4.53 1.52 -6.97
CA LEU A 47 4.24 0.25 -6.31
C LEU A 47 5.48 -0.67 -6.23
N ARG A 48 6.27 -0.73 -7.31
CA ARG A 48 7.51 -1.52 -7.32
C ARG A 48 8.53 -1.00 -6.32
N GLU A 49 8.70 0.32 -6.23
CA GLU A 49 9.59 0.95 -5.26
C GLU A 49 9.11 0.76 -3.81
N ALA A 50 7.79 0.82 -3.56
CA ALA A 50 7.24 0.49 -2.25
C ALA A 50 7.61 -0.93 -1.82
N VAL A 51 7.46 -1.91 -2.71
CA VAL A 51 7.84 -3.30 -2.44
C VAL A 51 9.35 -3.43 -2.22
N LYS A 52 10.18 -2.79 -3.06
CA LYS A 52 11.65 -2.77 -2.88
C LYS A 52 12.06 -2.13 -1.54
N ALA A 53 11.34 -1.12 -1.08
CA ALA A 53 11.55 -0.47 0.21
C ALA A 53 11.06 -1.32 1.41
N GLY A 54 10.49 -2.50 1.15
CA GLY A 54 10.06 -3.44 2.17
C GLY A 54 8.57 -3.36 2.52
N VAL A 55 7.74 -2.64 1.77
CA VAL A 55 6.29 -2.74 1.94
C VAL A 55 5.83 -4.14 1.48
N ASN A 56 5.06 -4.83 2.32
CA ASN A 56 4.44 -6.11 1.98
C ASN A 56 2.92 -6.12 2.24
N PHE A 57 2.33 -4.95 2.49
CA PHE A 57 0.90 -4.76 2.68
C PHE A 57 0.43 -3.54 1.89
N ILE A 58 -0.45 -3.78 0.92
CA ILE A 58 -1.04 -2.76 0.05
C ILE A 58 -2.53 -2.70 0.35
N ASP A 59 -3.01 -1.53 0.77
CA ASP A 59 -4.42 -1.25 1.02
C ASP A 59 -5.05 -0.65 -0.25
N THR A 60 -6.10 -1.29 -0.75
CA THR A 60 -6.85 -0.84 -1.93
C THR A 60 -8.33 -1.19 -1.78
N ALA A 61 -9.18 -0.61 -2.62
CA ALA A 61 -10.60 -0.88 -2.66
C ALA A 61 -11.12 -0.68 -4.08
N HIS A 62 -12.15 -1.43 -4.48
CA HIS A 62 -12.80 -1.26 -5.80
C HIS A 62 -13.26 0.19 -6.07
N ALA A 63 -13.58 0.95 -5.03
CA ALA A 63 -13.95 2.36 -5.15
C ALA A 63 -12.79 3.27 -5.63
N TYR A 64 -11.53 2.82 -5.53
CA TYR A 64 -10.32 3.60 -5.86
C TYR A 64 -9.95 3.50 -7.35
N GLY A 65 -10.88 3.81 -8.24
CA GLY A 65 -10.74 3.61 -9.70
C GLY A 65 -11.50 2.39 -10.21
N PRO A 66 -12.84 2.35 -10.08
CA PRO A 66 -13.63 1.20 -10.54
C PRO A 66 -13.22 0.72 -11.94
N GLU A 67 -12.96 -0.59 -12.06
CA GLU A 67 -12.49 -1.27 -13.30
C GLU A 67 -11.03 -0.98 -13.73
N LEU A 68 -10.27 -0.20 -12.96
CA LEU A 68 -8.91 0.22 -13.30
C LEU A 68 -7.83 -0.30 -12.33
N ASN A 69 -8.22 -0.90 -11.21
CA ASN A 69 -7.32 -1.36 -10.12
C ASN A 69 -6.72 -2.74 -10.36
#